data_AF-A0A034W174-F1
#
_entry.id   AF-A0A034W174-F1
#
_cell.length_a   1.000
_cell.length_b   1.000
_cell.length_c   1.000
_cell.angle_alpha   90.00
_cell.angle_beta   90.00
_cell.angle_gamma   90.00
#
_symmetry.space_group_name_H-M   'P 1'
#
loop_
_entity.id
_entity.type
_entity.pdbx_description
1 polymer ?
#
loop_
_entity_poly.entity_id
_entity_poly.type
_entity_poly.pdbx_seq_one_letter_code
_entity_poly.pdbx_strand_id
1 'polypeptide(L)'
;MALQTLRWHTRQYTGAQQHLLGGDYTAFNRHHLAIDCNKSAAVGEAILGTTRNETTCFNAWAVTECFMLSICITFLFTRIPFVLKASVGIATLVFYTIVVTLSYSYVYGQSLSTNDTLYPEYSHIFVMCISVGIFHLMDRQTEFIAKVDYNWKRQLLKKQDDAKFTNETISILINNILPSHVADIYMSRQMTNELYYEEYDNVAVMFATIRNYDTEQVGIRVLNEIICDLMKC
;
A
#
# COMPACT_ATOMS: atom_id res chain seq x y z
N MET A 1 32.29 -6.34 -1.57
CA MET A 1 32.73 -5.16 -2.33
C MET A 1 32.09 -3.85 -1.85
N ALA A 2 30.84 -3.83 -1.36
CA ALA A 2 30.19 -2.61 -0.84
C ALA A 2 30.64 -2.11 0.56
N LEU A 3 31.20 -2.99 1.40
CA LEU A 3 31.65 -2.63 2.76
C LEU A 3 33.03 -1.95 2.82
N GLN A 4 33.83 -2.06 1.76
CA GLN A 4 35.14 -1.40 1.70
C GLN A 4 35.03 0.06 1.28
N THR A 5 34.10 0.41 0.40
CA THR A 5 33.86 1.78 -0.09
C THR A 5 33.35 2.72 1.02
N LEU A 6 32.53 2.22 1.96
CA LEU A 6 32.08 2.99 3.12
C LEU A 6 33.22 3.32 4.09
N ARG A 7 34.18 2.40 4.26
CA ARG A 7 35.32 2.58 5.19
C ARG A 7 36.33 3.63 4.70
N TRP A 8 36.46 3.78 3.38
CA TRP A 8 37.31 4.80 2.75
C TRP A 8 36.74 6.22 2.90
N HIS A 9 35.41 6.39 2.75
CA HIS A 9 34.78 7.71 2.92
C HIS A 9 34.84 8.24 4.36
N THR A 10 34.70 7.38 5.38
CA THR A 10 34.83 7.80 6.79
C THR A 10 36.25 8.19 7.19
N ARG A 11 37.29 7.57 6.61
CA ARG A 11 38.69 7.92 6.92
C ARG A 11 39.13 9.27 6.36
N GLN A 12 38.57 9.66 5.23
CA GLN A 12 38.91 10.91 4.54
C GLN A 12 38.37 12.14 5.29
N TYR A 13 37.22 12.00 5.97
CA TYR A 13 36.67 13.04 6.83
C TYR A 13 37.48 13.23 8.13
N THR A 14 37.97 12.15 8.75
CA THR A 14 38.77 12.25 9.99
C THR A 14 40.20 12.77 9.76
N GLY A 15 40.77 12.60 8.55
CA GLY A 15 42.13 13.04 8.24
C GLY A 15 42.27 14.53 7.91
N ALA A 16 41.20 15.18 7.42
CA ALA A 16 41.24 16.59 7.04
C ALA A 16 41.16 17.55 8.25
N GLN A 17 40.83 17.04 9.44
CA GLN A 17 40.56 17.86 10.63
C GLN A 17 41.81 18.14 11.47
N GLN A 18 42.96 17.54 11.15
CA GLN A 18 44.17 17.61 11.96
C GLN A 18 45.25 18.57 11.42
N HIS A 19 45.03 19.18 10.25
CA HIS A 19 46.05 19.98 9.55
C HIS A 19 45.82 21.51 9.55
N LEU A 20 44.83 22.01 10.31
CA LEU A 20 44.50 23.44 10.40
C LEU A 20 44.62 24.03 11.82
N LEU A 21 45.41 23.39 12.70
CA LEU A 21 45.81 23.95 14.00
C LEU A 21 47.22 24.55 13.92
N GLY A 22 47.40 25.54 13.05
CA GLY A 22 48.68 26.26 12.95
C GLY A 22 48.63 27.33 11.87
N GLY A 23 48.24 28.55 12.24
CA GLY A 23 48.28 29.69 11.33
C GLY A 23 47.59 30.92 11.88
N ASP A 24 48.36 31.99 11.98
CA ASP A 24 48.11 33.31 12.57
C ASP A 24 46.85 34.07 12.10
N TYR A 25 46.49 35.03 12.95
CA TYR A 25 45.43 36.01 12.86
C TYR A 25 45.41 36.83 11.55
N THR A 26 44.19 37.03 11.02
CA THR A 26 43.62 38.18 10.24
C THR A 26 42.85 37.73 9.00
N ALA A 27 41.57 37.40 9.15
CA ALA A 27 40.55 37.54 8.09
C ALA A 27 39.15 37.31 8.67
N PHE A 28 38.47 38.43 8.96
CA PHE A 28 37.04 38.52 9.24
C PHE A 28 36.25 37.92 8.06
N ASN A 29 35.68 36.71 8.22
CA ASN A 29 34.89 36.06 7.18
C ASN A 29 33.55 35.54 7.74
N ARG A 30 32.45 36.08 7.18
CA ARG A 30 31.06 36.05 7.69
C ARG A 30 30.31 34.72 7.43
N HIS A 31 30.99 33.58 7.27
CA HIS A 31 30.37 32.40 6.64
C HIS A 31 30.24 31.11 7.48
N HIS A 32 30.48 31.13 8.79
CA HIS A 32 30.33 29.91 9.61
C HIS A 32 29.81 30.13 11.03
N LEU A 33 28.63 30.74 11.18
CA LEU A 33 27.88 30.65 12.44
C LEU A 33 26.47 30.11 12.19
N ALA A 34 26.37 28.84 11.78
CA ALA A 34 25.22 28.05 12.19
C ALA A 34 25.36 27.82 13.70
N ILE A 35 24.37 28.23 14.49
CA ILE A 35 24.41 28.03 15.94
C ILE A 35 24.20 26.54 16.22
N ASP A 36 25.30 25.78 16.25
CA ASP A 36 25.33 24.46 16.88
C ASP A 36 25.10 24.67 18.37
N CYS A 37 23.92 24.31 18.87
CA CYS A 37 23.61 24.46 20.29
C CYS A 37 24.53 23.67 21.23
N ASN A 38 25.24 22.67 20.69
CA ASN A 38 26.26 21.93 21.43
C ASN A 38 27.58 22.71 21.55
N LYS A 39 27.80 23.74 20.72
CA LYS A 39 28.98 24.63 20.75
C LYS A 39 28.68 26.01 21.34
N SER A 40 27.43 26.47 21.33
CA SER A 40 27.05 27.80 21.86
C SER A 40 27.17 27.91 23.38
N ALA A 41 27.12 26.80 24.11
CA ALA A 41 27.42 26.77 25.54
C ALA A 41 28.89 27.17 25.85
N ALA A 42 29.82 26.88 24.95
CA ALA A 42 31.25 27.20 25.12
C ALA A 42 31.62 28.62 24.69
N VAL A 43 30.83 29.24 23.79
CA VAL A 43 31.09 30.61 23.28
C VAL A 43 30.52 31.68 24.21
N GLY A 44 29.48 31.36 24.98
CA GLY A 44 28.86 32.26 25.96
C GLY A 44 29.77 32.66 27.13
N GLU A 45 30.81 31.86 27.45
CA GLU A 45 31.76 32.18 28.51
C GLU A 45 32.88 33.15 28.07
N ALA A 46 33.10 33.37 26.77
CA ALA A 46 34.28 34.09 26.29
C ALA A 46 34.06 35.58 25.97
N ILE A 47 32.81 36.07 25.84
CA ILE A 47 32.58 37.41 25.27
C ILE A 47 31.96 38.44 26.24
N LEU A 48 31.22 38.09 27.28
CA LEU A 48 30.67 39.12 28.16
C LEU A 48 30.55 38.60 29.60
N GLY A 49 31.46 39.04 30.47
CA GLY A 49 31.14 39.13 31.89
C GLY A 49 29.89 40.01 32.04
N THR A 50 28.99 39.64 32.97
CA THR A 50 27.64 40.19 33.24
C THR A 50 26.57 39.85 32.16
N THR A 51 25.54 39.01 32.32
CA THR A 51 24.63 38.67 33.45
C THR A 51 24.02 37.25 33.28
N ARG A 52 23.64 36.66 34.41
CA ARG A 52 22.86 35.42 34.65
C ARG A 52 21.78 35.03 33.60
N ASN A 53 21.79 33.72 33.33
CA ASN A 53 20.65 32.77 33.24
C ASN A 53 19.89 32.56 31.91
N GLU A 54 20.03 31.32 31.42
CA GLU A 54 19.28 30.57 30.40
C GLU A 54 19.56 30.87 28.92
N THR A 55 20.64 30.30 28.39
CA THR A 55 20.79 30.07 26.94
C THR A 55 19.85 28.93 26.51
N THR A 56 18.55 29.21 26.39
CA THR A 56 17.62 28.27 25.75
C THR A 56 18.01 28.13 24.28
N CYS A 57 18.66 27.01 23.95
CA CYS A 57 18.90 26.61 22.57
C CYS A 57 17.58 26.47 21.83
N PHE A 58 17.39 27.22 20.74
CA PHE A 58 16.27 27.03 19.83
C PHE A 58 16.70 26.19 18.63
N ASN A 59 16.21 24.95 18.54
CA ASN A 59 16.46 24.09 17.39
C ASN A 59 15.32 24.23 16.37
N ALA A 60 15.57 24.97 15.29
CA ALA A 60 14.59 25.23 14.24
C ALA A 60 14.09 23.94 13.56
N TRP A 61 14.96 22.93 13.40
CA TRP A 61 14.62 21.63 12.81
C TRP A 61 13.66 20.84 13.70
N ALA A 62 13.86 20.82 15.01
CA ALA A 62 12.96 20.15 15.94
C ALA A 62 11.52 20.68 15.85
N VAL A 63 11.35 22.00 15.66
CA VAL A 63 10.03 22.60 15.45
C VAL A 63 9.40 22.09 14.14
N THR A 64 10.18 22.02 13.06
CA THR A 64 9.68 21.46 11.79
C THR A 64 9.23 20.02 11.94
N GLU A 65 9.99 19.19 12.67
CA GLU A 65 9.66 17.80 12.96
C GLU A 65 8.37 17.67 13.79
N CYS A 66 8.14 18.55 14.76
CA CYS A 66 6.89 18.56 15.53
C CYS A 66 5.66 18.82 14.63
N PHE A 67 5.74 19.81 13.74
CA PHE A 67 4.67 20.07 12.78
C PHE A 67 4.48 18.90 11.82
N MET A 68 5.57 18.27 11.37
CA MET A 68 5.51 17.05 10.57
C MET A 68 4.72 15.93 11.26
N LEU A 69 5.05 15.64 12.52
CA LEU A 69 4.37 14.61 13.30
C LEU A 69 2.90 14.96 13.55
N SER A 70 2.57 16.23 13.77
CA SER A 70 1.18 16.68 13.91
C SER A 70 0.34 16.39 12.65
N ILE A 71 0.94 16.57 11.48
CA ILE A 71 0.32 16.23 10.20
C ILE A 71 0.20 14.71 10.07
N CYS A 72 1.26 13.95 10.38
CA CYS A 72 1.20 12.48 10.37
C CYS A 72 0.00 11.96 11.19
N ILE A 73 -0.16 12.44 12.43
CA ILE A 73 -1.24 12.03 13.33
C ILE A 73 -2.61 12.35 12.73
N THR A 74 -2.77 13.52 12.10
CA THR A 74 -4.02 13.91 11.43
C THR A 74 -4.37 12.94 10.29
N PHE A 75 -3.37 12.48 9.54
CA PHE A 75 -3.55 11.57 8.41
C PHE A 75 -3.78 10.10 8.82
N LEU A 76 -3.28 9.68 10.00
CA LEU A 76 -3.50 8.33 10.55
C LEU A 76 -4.99 8.00 10.81
N PHE A 77 -5.84 8.99 11.04
CA PHE A 77 -7.27 8.76 11.26
C PHE A 77 -7.99 8.37 9.96
N THR A 78 -8.06 7.07 9.67
CA THR A 78 -8.69 6.52 8.45
C THR A 78 -10.20 6.76 8.34
N ARG A 79 -10.87 7.12 9.44
CA ARG A 79 -12.34 7.31 9.51
C ARG A 79 -12.82 8.69 9.01
N ILE A 80 -11.91 9.62 8.73
CA ILE A 80 -12.23 11.02 8.37
C ILE A 80 -12.28 11.18 6.84
N PRO A 81 -13.22 11.95 6.26
CA PRO A 81 -13.25 12.21 4.81
C PRO A 81 -11.99 12.91 4.32
N PHE A 82 -11.50 12.52 3.12
CA PHE A 82 -10.24 13.01 2.56
C PHE A 82 -10.19 14.55 2.43
N VAL A 83 -11.32 15.20 2.13
CA VAL A 83 -11.43 16.66 1.98
C VAL A 83 -11.08 17.37 3.28
N LEU A 84 -11.58 16.85 4.41
CA LEU A 84 -11.31 17.46 5.71
C LEU A 84 -9.83 17.33 6.07
N LYS A 85 -9.24 16.15 5.87
CA LYS A 85 -7.80 15.93 6.09
C LYS A 85 -6.93 16.86 5.25
N ALA A 86 -7.26 16.99 3.96
CA ALA A 86 -6.56 17.90 3.05
C ALA A 86 -6.68 19.36 3.51
N SER A 87 -7.88 19.79 3.93
CA SER A 87 -8.08 21.16 4.43
C SER A 87 -7.24 21.46 5.69
N VAL A 88 -7.15 20.51 6.62
CA VAL A 88 -6.34 20.65 7.84
C VAL A 88 -4.85 20.65 7.53
N GLY A 89 -4.41 19.78 6.61
CA GLY A 89 -3.02 19.76 6.14
C GLY A 89 -2.60 21.07 5.48
N ILE A 90 -3.45 21.63 4.61
CA ILE A 90 -3.20 22.92 3.95
C ILE A 90 -3.20 24.06 4.98
N ALA A 91 -4.16 24.10 5.90
CA ALA A 91 -4.21 25.12 6.95
C ALA A 91 -2.96 25.08 7.84
N THR A 92 -2.48 23.89 8.19
CA THR A 92 -1.25 23.70 8.98
C THR A 92 -0.01 24.17 8.21
N LEU A 93 0.07 23.90 6.90
CA LEU A 93 1.15 24.38 6.04
C LEU A 93 1.19 25.91 5.92
N VAL A 94 0.01 26.53 5.72
CA VAL A 94 -0.11 27.99 5.65
C VAL A 94 0.28 28.63 6.98
N PHE A 95 -0.23 28.08 8.09
CA PHE A 95 0.12 28.55 9.44
C PHE A 95 1.63 28.47 9.69
N TYR A 96 2.25 27.32 9.39
CA TYR A 96 3.68 27.14 9.52
C TYR A 96 4.48 28.15 8.67
N THR A 97 4.07 28.38 7.42
CA THR A 97 4.72 29.35 6.52
C THR A 97 4.63 30.78 7.07
N ILE A 98 3.48 31.19 7.62
CA ILE A 98 3.28 32.51 8.23
C ILE A 98 4.18 32.67 9.47
N VAL A 99 4.24 31.66 10.34
CA VAL A 99 5.06 31.68 11.55
C VAL A 99 6.55 31.82 11.20
N VAL A 100 7.04 31.04 10.24
CA VAL A 100 8.45 31.09 9.81
C VAL A 100 8.79 32.44 9.17
N THR A 101 7.93 32.96 8.30
CA THR A 101 8.24 34.19 7.53
C THR A 101 8.05 35.48 8.33
N LEU A 102 7.03 35.57 9.19
CA LEU A 102 6.71 36.81 9.92
C LEU A 102 7.28 36.86 11.33
N SER A 103 7.34 35.74 12.04
CA SER A 103 7.70 35.73 13.47
C SER A 103 9.15 35.32 13.72
N TYR A 104 9.71 34.41 12.91
CA TYR A 104 11.01 33.79 13.18
C TYR A 104 11.98 33.82 12.01
N SER A 105 11.81 34.73 11.04
CA SER A 105 12.65 34.81 9.84
C SER A 105 14.14 34.89 10.15
N TYR A 106 14.52 35.68 11.16
CA TYR A 106 15.92 35.80 11.61
C TYR A 106 16.48 34.51 12.21
N VAL A 107 15.68 33.77 12.97
CA VAL A 107 16.10 32.52 13.64
C VAL A 107 16.25 31.39 12.63
N TYR A 108 15.34 31.31 11.66
CA TYR A 108 15.42 30.35 10.55
C TYR A 108 16.47 30.73 9.51
N GLY A 109 16.81 32.01 9.35
CA GLY A 109 17.91 32.44 8.47
C GLY A 109 19.30 32.01 8.96
N GLN A 110 19.43 31.68 10.26
CA GLN A 110 20.67 31.19 10.88
C GLN A 110 20.71 29.67 11.07
N SER A 111 19.65 28.95 10.67
CA SER A 111 19.61 27.49 10.75
C SER A 111 20.38 26.83 9.60
N LEU A 112 20.69 25.54 9.78
CA LEU A 112 21.30 24.72 8.73
C LEU A 112 20.29 24.52 7.59
N SER A 113 20.62 24.99 6.39
CA SER A 113 19.85 24.70 5.18
C SER A 113 20.07 23.26 4.72
N THR A 114 19.07 22.65 4.10
CA THR A 114 19.22 21.35 3.41
C THR A 114 19.91 21.53 2.05
N ASN A 115 19.83 22.73 1.46
CA ASN A 115 20.43 23.06 0.18
C ASN A 115 21.25 24.34 0.30
N ASP A 116 22.55 24.27 -0.03
CA ASP A 116 23.48 25.41 0.03
C ASP A 116 23.13 26.53 -0.97
N THR A 117 22.28 26.24 -1.96
CA THR A 117 21.85 27.19 -3.01
C THR A 117 20.59 27.97 -2.66
N LEU A 118 19.84 27.54 -1.63
CA LEU A 118 18.59 28.17 -1.19
C LEU A 118 18.78 28.81 0.17
N TYR A 119 18.11 29.94 0.42
CA TYR A 119 18.12 30.51 1.76
C TYR A 119 17.54 29.50 2.76
N PRO A 120 18.14 29.36 3.96
CA PRO A 120 17.74 28.35 4.93
C PRO A 120 16.25 28.38 5.29
N GLU A 121 15.66 29.58 5.41
CA GLU A 121 14.22 29.79 5.62
C GLU A 121 13.31 29.10 4.58
N TYR A 122 13.64 29.23 3.29
CA TYR A 122 12.88 28.60 2.20
C TYR A 122 13.17 27.10 2.11
N SER A 123 14.36 26.64 2.52
CA SER A 123 14.67 25.22 2.59
C SER A 123 13.73 24.49 3.56
N HIS A 124 13.47 25.06 4.73
CA HIS A 124 12.53 24.48 5.71
C HIS A 124 11.08 24.46 5.20
N ILE A 125 10.63 25.51 4.51
CA ILE A 125 9.29 25.57 3.91
C ILE A 125 9.17 24.53 2.79
N PHE A 126 10.20 24.40 1.96
CA PHE A 126 10.21 23.45 0.85
C PHE A 126 10.08 21.99 1.32
N VAL A 127 10.82 21.62 2.37
CA VAL A 127 10.71 20.28 2.99
C VAL A 127 9.31 20.03 3.53
N MET A 128 8.71 21.02 4.19
CA MET A 128 7.33 20.95 4.69
C MET A 128 6.29 20.81 3.55
N CYS A 129 6.49 21.50 2.43
CA CYS A 129 5.63 21.37 1.25
C CYS A 129 5.72 19.96 0.63
N ILE A 130 6.95 19.44 0.46
CA ILE A 130 7.16 18.10 -0.08
C ILE A 130 6.48 17.06 0.80
N SER A 131 6.65 17.17 2.11
CA SER A 131 6.14 16.17 3.04
C SER A 131 4.62 16.16 3.09
N VAL A 132 3.95 17.31 3.11
CA VAL A 132 2.49 17.43 2.95
C VAL A 132 2.03 16.81 1.63
N GLY A 133 2.79 17.04 0.54
CA GLY A 133 2.54 16.40 -0.75
C GLY A 133 2.63 14.88 -0.69
N ILE A 134 3.66 14.33 -0.02
CA ILE A 134 3.82 12.88 0.17
C ILE A 134 2.64 12.33 0.97
N PHE A 135 2.27 12.93 2.11
CA PHE A 135 1.13 12.46 2.91
C PHE A 135 -0.19 12.48 2.13
N HIS A 136 -0.42 13.52 1.33
CA HIS A 136 -1.58 13.60 0.47
C HIS A 136 -1.59 12.48 -0.59
N LEU A 137 -0.45 12.23 -1.24
CA LEU A 137 -0.34 11.14 -2.22
C LEU A 137 -0.52 9.77 -1.57
N MET A 138 0.04 9.54 -0.39
CA MET A 138 -0.11 8.29 0.37
C MET A 138 -1.58 8.02 0.74
N ASP A 139 -2.33 9.04 1.18
CA ASP A 139 -3.77 8.91 1.48
C ASP A 139 -4.56 8.54 0.21
N ARG A 140 -4.25 9.18 -0.93
CA ARG A 140 -4.86 8.85 -2.23
C ARG A 140 -4.52 7.44 -2.73
N GLN A 141 -3.27 7.00 -2.55
CA GLN A 141 -2.87 5.64 -2.89
C GLN A 141 -3.61 4.62 -2.03
N THR A 142 -3.75 4.89 -0.73
CA THR A 142 -4.48 4.01 0.20
C THR A 142 -5.96 3.87 -0.20
N GLU A 143 -6.62 4.97 -0.53
CA GLU A 143 -8.01 4.96 -1.03
C GLU A 143 -8.14 4.17 -2.33
N PHE A 144 -7.21 4.37 -3.26
CA PHE A 144 -7.20 3.66 -4.54
C PHE A 144 -7.03 2.15 -4.35
N ILE A 145 -6.07 1.73 -3.53
CA ILE A 145 -5.83 0.32 -3.19
C ILE A 145 -7.09 -0.29 -2.57
N ALA A 146 -7.73 0.40 -1.63
CA ALA A 146 -8.95 -0.09 -0.99
C ALA A 146 -10.11 -0.31 -2.00
N LYS A 147 -10.30 0.60 -2.96
CA LYS A 147 -11.31 0.44 -4.02
C LYS A 147 -10.98 -0.71 -4.97
N VAL A 148 -9.71 -0.85 -5.34
CA VAL A 148 -9.25 -1.95 -6.19
C VAL A 148 -9.45 -3.29 -5.48
N ASP A 149 -9.07 -3.39 -4.21
CA ASP A 149 -9.27 -4.59 -3.39
C ASP A 149 -10.75 -4.95 -3.27
N TYR A 150 -11.63 -3.98 -3.03
CA TYR A 150 -13.08 -4.20 -3.03
C TYR A 150 -13.58 -4.76 -4.36
N ASN A 151 -13.18 -4.14 -5.48
CA ASN A 151 -13.57 -4.59 -6.81
C ASN A 151 -13.02 -5.98 -7.14
N TRP A 152 -11.79 -6.27 -6.73
CA TRP A 152 -11.16 -7.58 -6.92
C TRP A 152 -11.90 -8.65 -6.13
N LYS A 153 -12.18 -8.41 -4.83
CA LYS A 153 -12.98 -9.31 -3.98
C LYS A 153 -14.36 -9.57 -4.56
N ARG A 154 -15.04 -8.53 -5.04
CA ARG A 154 -16.35 -8.66 -5.69
C ARG A 154 -16.27 -9.52 -6.95
N GLN A 155 -15.25 -9.33 -7.78
CA GLN A 155 -15.04 -10.14 -8.98
C GLN A 155 -14.70 -11.61 -8.64
N LEU A 156 -13.90 -11.85 -7.62
CA LEU A 156 -13.58 -13.19 -7.15
C LEU A 156 -14.84 -13.93 -6.67
N LEU A 157 -15.66 -13.28 -5.84
CA LEU A 157 -16.92 -13.85 -5.36
C LEU A 157 -17.86 -14.18 -6.53
N LYS A 158 -18.01 -13.26 -7.49
CA LYS A 158 -18.82 -13.51 -8.68
C LYS A 158 -18.32 -14.72 -9.48
N LYS A 159 -17.00 -14.80 -9.73
CA LYS A 159 -16.40 -15.94 -10.45
C LYS A 159 -16.58 -17.26 -9.69
N GLN A 160 -16.55 -17.22 -8.36
CA GLN A 160 -16.81 -18.38 -7.52
C GLN A 160 -18.28 -18.84 -7.65
N ASP A 161 -19.23 -17.91 -7.61
CA ASP A 161 -20.65 -18.22 -7.77
C ASP A 161 -20.95 -18.77 -9.17
N ASP A 162 -20.42 -18.13 -10.22
CA ASP A 162 -20.57 -18.58 -11.60
C ASP A 162 -19.96 -19.99 -11.80
N ALA A 163 -18.81 -20.27 -11.16
CA ALA A 163 -18.18 -21.59 -11.19
C ALA A 163 -19.01 -22.64 -10.44
N LYS A 164 -19.61 -22.28 -9.30
CA LYS A 164 -20.51 -23.17 -8.54
C LYS A 164 -21.75 -23.53 -9.37
N PHE A 165 -22.41 -22.53 -9.96
CA PHE A 165 -23.57 -22.75 -10.83
C PHE A 165 -23.23 -23.64 -12.03
N THR A 166 -22.06 -23.40 -12.65
CA THR A 166 -21.60 -24.23 -13.77
C THR A 166 -21.35 -25.67 -13.32
N ASN A 167 -20.75 -25.89 -12.15
CA ASN A 167 -20.52 -27.22 -11.60
C ASN A 167 -21.83 -27.95 -11.28
N GLU A 168 -22.80 -27.26 -10.68
CA GLU A 168 -24.15 -27.81 -10.45
C GLU A 168 -24.83 -28.20 -11.76
N THR A 169 -24.70 -27.37 -12.80
CA THR A 169 -25.24 -27.65 -14.14
C THR A 169 -24.57 -28.89 -14.76
N ILE A 170 -23.24 -28.99 -14.66
CA ILE A 170 -22.49 -30.17 -15.12
C ILE A 170 -22.91 -31.43 -14.36
N SER A 171 -23.12 -31.34 -13.05
CA SER A 171 -23.61 -32.46 -12.23
C SER A 171 -24.98 -32.97 -12.67
N ILE A 172 -25.93 -32.07 -12.95
CA ILE A 172 -27.25 -32.45 -13.48
C ILE A 172 -27.11 -33.12 -14.85
N LEU A 173 -26.24 -32.58 -15.73
CA LEU A 173 -26.04 -33.13 -17.07
C LEU A 173 -25.40 -34.52 -17.03
N ILE A 174 -24.36 -34.71 -16.21
CA ILE A 174 -23.65 -36.00 -16.07
C ILE A 174 -24.59 -37.05 -15.51
N ASN A 175 -25.35 -36.74 -14.46
CA ASN A 175 -26.30 -37.67 -13.84
C ASN A 175 -27.47 -38.06 -14.76
N ASN A 176 -27.72 -37.32 -15.85
CA ASN A 176 -28.75 -37.67 -16.84
C ASN A 176 -28.24 -38.76 -17.80
N ILE A 177 -26.95 -38.75 -18.13
CA ILE A 177 -26.36 -39.67 -19.14
C ILE A 177 -25.70 -40.88 -18.47
N LEU A 178 -25.06 -40.69 -17.32
CA LEU A 178 -24.32 -41.73 -16.62
C LEU A 178 -25.08 -42.22 -15.39
N PRO A 179 -25.01 -43.53 -15.08
CA PRO A 179 -25.46 -44.06 -13.80
C PRO A 179 -24.75 -43.39 -12.62
N SER A 180 -25.44 -43.25 -11.48
CA SER A 180 -24.99 -42.49 -10.30
C SER A 180 -23.57 -42.86 -9.81
N HIS A 181 -23.24 -44.15 -9.72
CA HIS A 181 -21.92 -44.62 -9.30
C HIS A 181 -20.79 -44.16 -10.23
N VAL A 182 -21.06 -44.08 -11.54
CA VAL A 182 -20.06 -43.69 -12.55
C VAL A 182 -19.92 -42.16 -12.61
N ALA A 183 -21.02 -41.43 -12.36
CA ALA A 183 -21.03 -39.97 -12.29
C ALA A 183 -20.05 -39.41 -11.24
N ASP A 184 -19.98 -40.03 -10.05
CA ASP A 184 -19.07 -39.61 -8.96
C ASP A 184 -17.59 -39.80 -9.35
N ILE A 185 -17.27 -40.88 -10.06
CA ILE A 185 -15.92 -41.13 -10.57
C ILE A 185 -15.55 -40.07 -11.61
N TYR A 186 -16.46 -39.74 -12.53
CA TYR A 186 -16.24 -38.70 -13.53
C TYR A 186 -16.11 -37.30 -12.92
N MET A 187 -16.88 -36.98 -11.87
CA MET A 187 -16.82 -35.69 -11.18
C MET A 187 -15.51 -35.54 -10.39
N SER A 188 -15.01 -36.62 -9.79
CA SER A 188 -13.79 -36.63 -8.96
C SER A 188 -12.49 -36.62 -9.76
N ARG A 189 -12.47 -37.26 -10.94
CA ARG A 189 -11.25 -37.39 -11.77
C ARG A 189 -10.94 -36.20 -12.68
N GLN A 190 -11.68 -35.08 -12.58
CA GLN A 190 -11.47 -33.88 -13.42
C GLN A 190 -11.14 -34.22 -14.88
N MET A 191 -12.06 -34.88 -15.60
CA MET A 191 -11.96 -35.11 -17.05
C MET A 191 -10.56 -35.50 -17.56
N THR A 192 -9.87 -36.42 -16.88
CA THR A 192 -8.78 -37.13 -17.56
C THR A 192 -9.42 -37.87 -18.74
N ASN A 193 -8.84 -37.73 -19.93
CA ASN A 193 -9.41 -38.21 -21.19
C ASN A 193 -9.32 -39.74 -21.34
N GLU A 194 -9.47 -40.46 -20.21
CA GLU A 194 -9.30 -41.89 -20.06
C GLU A 194 -10.67 -42.58 -20.03
N LEU A 195 -10.78 -43.71 -20.73
CA LEU A 195 -12.01 -44.48 -20.84
C LEU A 195 -12.24 -45.27 -19.54
N TYR A 196 -13.44 -45.16 -18.94
CA TYR A 196 -13.84 -46.00 -17.80
C TYR A 196 -14.47 -47.32 -18.29
N TYR A 197 -13.99 -48.45 -17.76
CA TYR A 197 -14.48 -49.81 -18.03
C TYR A 197 -14.41 -50.65 -16.75
N GLU A 198 -15.44 -51.47 -16.50
CA GLU A 198 -15.52 -52.41 -15.38
C GLU A 198 -16.15 -53.72 -15.86
N GLU A 199 -15.62 -54.86 -15.39
CA GLU A 199 -16.10 -56.20 -15.75
C GLU A 199 -17.01 -56.76 -14.64
N TYR A 200 -18.13 -57.37 -15.02
CA TYR A 200 -19.12 -57.93 -14.10
C TYR A 200 -19.33 -59.43 -14.37
N ASP A 201 -19.21 -60.27 -13.33
CA ASP A 201 -19.30 -61.74 -13.46
C ASP A 201 -20.72 -62.25 -13.76
N ASN A 202 -21.76 -61.53 -13.35
CA ASN A 202 -23.17 -61.95 -13.52
C ASN A 202 -24.06 -60.74 -13.85
N VAL A 203 -24.66 -60.70 -15.04
CA VAL A 203 -25.55 -59.62 -15.48
C VAL A 203 -26.77 -60.19 -16.20
N ALA A 204 -27.96 -59.60 -15.98
CA ALA A 204 -29.17 -59.89 -16.74
C ALA A 204 -29.55 -58.69 -17.62
N VAL A 205 -29.87 -58.93 -18.89
CA VAL A 205 -30.24 -57.88 -19.85
C VAL A 205 -31.65 -58.16 -20.36
N MET A 206 -32.52 -57.15 -20.33
CA MET A 206 -33.88 -57.21 -20.85
C MET A 206 -34.06 -56.21 -21.99
N PHE A 207 -34.70 -56.64 -23.08
CA PHE A 207 -35.07 -55.78 -24.19
C PHE A 207 -36.60 -55.65 -24.25
N ALA A 208 -37.08 -54.42 -24.43
CA ALA A 208 -38.50 -54.13 -24.65
C ALA A 208 -38.66 -53.33 -25.96
N THR A 209 -39.68 -53.66 -26.74
CA THR A 209 -39.95 -52.99 -28.02
C THR A 209 -41.43 -52.66 -28.12
N ILE A 210 -41.75 -51.40 -28.42
CA ILE A 210 -43.12 -50.96 -28.68
C ILE A 210 -43.46 -51.29 -30.13
N ARG A 211 -44.55 -52.03 -30.37
CA ARG A 211 -45.02 -52.36 -31.72
C ARG A 211 -46.10 -51.38 -32.18
N ASN A 212 -46.15 -51.08 -33.47
CA ASN A 212 -47.18 -50.25 -34.12
C ASN A 212 -47.30 -48.80 -33.57
N TYR A 213 -46.19 -48.15 -33.23
CA TYR A 213 -46.20 -46.75 -32.82
C TYR A 213 -46.09 -45.81 -34.03
N ASP A 214 -47.12 -45.00 -34.28
CA ASP A 214 -47.14 -43.98 -35.33
C ASP A 214 -46.92 -42.59 -34.70
N THR A 215 -45.75 -42.00 -34.93
CA THR A 215 -45.35 -40.68 -34.42
C THR A 215 -46.26 -39.55 -34.89
N GLU A 216 -46.86 -39.67 -36.08
CA GLU A 216 -47.73 -38.63 -36.65
C GLU A 216 -49.13 -38.65 -36.05
N GLN A 217 -49.64 -39.83 -35.66
CA GLN A 217 -50.96 -39.98 -35.04
C GLN A 217 -50.95 -39.83 -33.51
N VAL A 218 -49.90 -40.32 -32.84
CA VAL A 218 -49.87 -40.46 -31.37
C VAL A 218 -49.07 -39.35 -30.69
N GLY A 219 -48.07 -38.80 -31.38
CA GLY A 219 -47.28 -37.65 -30.92
C GLY A 219 -46.26 -37.97 -29.82
N ILE A 220 -45.10 -37.28 -29.88
CA ILE A 220 -43.93 -37.51 -29.01
C ILE A 220 -44.24 -37.37 -27.51
N ARG A 221 -45.27 -36.59 -27.16
CA ARG A 221 -45.70 -36.40 -25.77
C ARG A 221 -46.15 -37.70 -25.10
N VAL A 222 -46.93 -38.53 -25.81
CA VAL A 222 -47.45 -39.80 -25.27
C VAL A 222 -46.33 -40.81 -25.08
N LEU A 223 -45.34 -40.81 -25.99
CA LEU A 223 -44.16 -41.66 -25.85
C LEU A 223 -43.32 -41.30 -24.62
N ASN A 224 -43.09 -39.99 -24.38
CA ASN A 224 -42.37 -39.56 -23.19
C ASN A 224 -43.12 -39.94 -21.90
N GLU A 225 -44.45 -39.91 -21.91
CA GLU A 225 -45.26 -40.33 -20.75
C GLU A 225 -45.12 -41.83 -20.47
N ILE A 226 -45.22 -42.68 -21.50
CA ILE A 226 -45.00 -44.13 -21.37
C ILE A 226 -43.58 -44.43 -20.88
N ILE A 227 -42.57 -43.74 -21.42
CA ILE A 227 -41.17 -43.90 -21.00
C ILE A 227 -40.99 -43.46 -19.53
N CYS A 228 -41.58 -42.32 -19.14
CA CYS A 228 -41.52 -41.85 -17.76
C CYS A 228 -42.18 -42.83 -16.78
N ASP A 229 -43.29 -43.47 -17.14
CA ASP A 229 -43.94 -44.45 -16.27
C ASP A 229 -43.14 -45.75 -16.16
N LEU A 230 -42.47 -46.17 -17.23
CA LEU A 230 -41.52 -47.28 -17.17
C LEU A 230 -40.28 -46.97 -16.34
N MET A 231 -39.84 -45.71 -16.30
CA MET A 231 -38.70 -45.27 -15.47
C MET A 231 -39.04 -45.06 -13.99
N LYS A 232 -40.34 -44.96 -13.63
CA LYS A 232 -40.80 -44.79 -12.24
C LYS A 232 -41.01 -46.11 -11.49
N CYS A 233 -41.21 -47.22 -12.21
CA CYS A 233 -41.32 -48.58 -11.65
C CYS A 233 -39.94 -49.18 -11.40
#